data_AF-A0A1L7TWA6-F1
#
_entry.id   AF-A0A1L7TWA6-F1
#
_cell.length_a   1.000
_cell.length_b   1.000
_cell.length_c   1.000
_cell.angle_alpha   90.00
_cell.angle_beta   90.00
_cell.angle_gamma   90.00
#
_symmetry.space_group_name_H-M   'P 1'
#
loop_
_entity.id
_entity.type
_entity.pdbx_description
1 polymer ?
#
loop_
_entity_poly.entity_id
_entity_poly.type
_entity_poly.pdbx_seq_one_letter_code
_entity_poly.pdbx_strand_id
1 'polypeptide(L)'
;MDQINTAPTAPTDSKKSRRESVPDMFDTRTGEVAEINDMEKQKAAEGNAHFHRLGWKRLTVVLIVEAIALGCLSLPSAFATLGMVAGVILTVGLGFVAIYTSHVVGQVKLAFPEVSHYADAGRLMFGKFGYELVGVMFALQLIFLVGSHCLTGTIAFLNLTNNGACSVVFGVVSAIILLIVAIPPSFAEVAILGYIDFVSIAIAVAITIIATGVQAGDSVGGMSSVDWSAWPKDNLSFTDAFIAITNIVFAYSFAVCQFSFMDEMHTPRDYVKSIWALGLIEIGIYTLTGALIYAFVGSEVKSPALLSAGPTISKIAFGVALPVIFISGSINTTVVARYIHGRMFKNSIIRYINTKMGWITWLTLVTVITVVAFIIAEAIPFFNDLLSISSSLFISGFTFYFPSIMWFMLIRKGPWHSKENLLLSIANGLIFIIGMIVLVGGTYASIDDIILKFRHGEVRGVFTCEPIA
;
A
#
# COMPACT_ATOMS: atom_id res chain seq x y z
N MET A 1 52.48 -63.07 -7.87
CA MET A 1 52.48 -63.99 -9.02
C MET A 1 51.11 -64.64 -9.10
N ASP A 2 50.27 -64.07 -9.96
CA ASP A 2 49.42 -64.72 -10.98
C ASP A 2 48.46 -65.84 -10.54
N GLN A 3 47.14 -65.57 -10.55
CA GLN A 3 46.15 -65.82 -11.64
C GLN A 3 45.81 -67.34 -11.77
N ILE A 4 44.56 -67.81 -11.87
CA ILE A 4 43.57 -67.59 -12.95
C ILE A 4 42.16 -68.05 -12.49
N ASN A 5 41.14 -67.35 -13.03
CA ASN A 5 39.68 -67.55 -13.04
C ASN A 5 39.13 -68.98 -13.28
N THR A 6 37.87 -69.22 -12.87
CA THR A 6 36.70 -69.44 -13.79
C THR A 6 35.39 -69.75 -13.04
N ALA A 7 34.28 -69.15 -13.48
CA ALA A 7 32.89 -69.48 -13.14
C ALA A 7 32.36 -70.64 -14.01
N PRO A 8 31.21 -71.28 -13.68
CA PRO A 8 29.97 -70.98 -14.45
C PRO A 8 28.61 -71.15 -13.69
N THR A 9 27.53 -70.92 -14.44
CA THR A 9 26.10 -70.64 -14.18
C THR A 9 25.14 -71.78 -13.75
N ALA A 10 24.09 -71.41 -12.96
CA ALA A 10 22.66 -71.85 -12.78
C ALA A 10 22.13 -73.25 -13.26
N PRO A 11 21.11 -73.89 -12.61
CA PRO A 11 19.69 -73.44 -12.68
C PRO A 11 18.70 -73.81 -11.51
N THR A 12 17.58 -73.06 -11.45
CA THR A 12 16.16 -73.35 -11.10
C THR A 12 15.69 -74.33 -9.98
N ASP A 13 14.75 -73.78 -9.18
CA ASP A 13 13.47 -74.33 -8.67
C ASP A 13 13.31 -75.21 -7.40
N SER A 14 12.65 -74.57 -6.41
CA SER A 14 11.51 -75.05 -5.60
C SER A 14 11.71 -76.12 -4.50
N LYS A 15 11.56 -75.70 -3.22
CA LYS A 15 10.39 -76.04 -2.36
C LYS A 15 10.54 -75.53 -0.92
N LYS A 16 9.60 -74.64 -0.57
CA LYS A 16 9.03 -74.26 0.74
C LYS A 16 9.47 -75.06 1.97
N SER A 17 9.98 -74.34 2.97
CA SER A 17 9.67 -74.58 4.39
C SER A 17 9.15 -73.27 4.99
N ARG A 18 7.92 -73.36 5.52
CA ARG A 18 7.08 -72.28 6.03
C ARG A 18 7.50 -71.96 7.47
N ARG A 19 7.94 -70.73 7.74
CA ARG A 19 7.87 -70.12 9.07
C ARG A 19 6.99 -68.89 8.98
N GLU A 20 6.02 -68.84 9.88
CA GLU A 20 4.96 -67.85 9.96
C GLU A 20 5.52 -66.43 10.10
N SER A 21 5.12 -65.53 9.20
CA SER A 21 5.24 -64.10 9.39
C SER A 21 3.89 -63.57 9.88
N VAL A 22 3.89 -63.06 11.10
CA VAL A 22 2.81 -62.21 11.64
C VAL A 22 2.58 -61.05 10.65
N PRO A 23 1.33 -60.69 10.30
CA PRO A 23 1.10 -59.55 9.42
C PRO A 23 1.52 -58.26 10.14
N ASP A 24 2.46 -57.52 9.54
CA ASP A 24 2.85 -56.18 9.97
C ASP A 24 1.64 -55.24 9.81
N MET A 25 0.89 -55.07 10.91
CA MET A 25 -0.20 -54.08 11.03
C MET A 25 0.34 -52.69 11.42
N PHE A 26 1.63 -52.44 11.22
CA PHE A 26 2.29 -51.18 11.57
C PHE A 26 2.83 -50.39 10.38
N ASP A 27 2.86 -50.95 9.17
CA ASP A 27 3.51 -50.28 8.03
C ASP A 27 2.59 -49.29 7.28
N THR A 28 1.27 -49.38 7.47
CA THR A 28 0.31 -48.52 6.74
C THR A 28 0.26 -47.09 7.30
N ARG A 29 0.48 -46.92 8.62
CA ARG A 29 0.48 -45.59 9.27
C ARG A 29 1.76 -44.79 9.00
N THR A 30 2.90 -45.46 8.88
CA THR A 30 4.17 -44.82 8.53
C THR A 30 4.20 -44.37 7.08
N GLY A 31 3.60 -45.15 6.17
CA GLY A 31 3.40 -44.75 4.76
C GLY A 31 2.48 -43.54 4.60
N GLU A 32 1.31 -43.53 5.26
CA GLU A 32 0.39 -42.38 5.22
C GLU A 32 1.02 -41.10 5.80
N VAL A 33 1.73 -41.18 6.93
CA VAL A 33 2.36 -40.01 7.55
C VAL A 33 3.56 -39.51 6.72
N ALA A 34 4.31 -40.40 6.06
CA ALA A 34 5.39 -40.02 5.17
C ALA A 34 4.87 -39.39 3.87
N GLU A 35 3.82 -39.95 3.25
CA GLU A 35 3.17 -39.38 2.07
C GLU A 35 2.49 -38.04 2.34
N ILE A 36 1.84 -37.87 3.51
CA ILE A 36 1.27 -36.58 3.93
C ILE A 36 2.40 -35.53 4.08
N ASN A 37 3.53 -35.91 4.67
CA ASN A 37 4.67 -35.01 4.88
C ASN A 37 5.38 -34.63 3.56
N ASP A 38 5.44 -35.55 2.60
CA ASP A 38 6.02 -35.29 1.28
C ASP A 38 5.05 -34.52 0.38
N MET A 39 3.74 -34.77 0.44
CA MET A 39 2.72 -33.91 -0.19
C MET A 39 2.69 -32.50 0.43
N GLU A 40 2.88 -32.37 1.74
CA GLU A 40 3.01 -31.09 2.43
C GLU A 40 4.28 -30.34 1.99
N LYS A 41 5.42 -31.02 1.88
CA LYS A 41 6.65 -30.45 1.32
C LYS A 41 6.49 -30.07 -0.15
N GLN A 42 5.80 -30.88 -0.95
CA GLN A 42 5.61 -30.60 -2.36
C GLN A 42 4.66 -29.42 -2.58
N LYS A 43 3.57 -29.32 -1.79
CA LYS A 43 2.70 -28.12 -1.76
C LYS A 43 3.41 -26.90 -1.20
N ALA A 44 4.28 -27.05 -0.20
CA ALA A 44 5.10 -25.97 0.32
C ALA A 44 6.17 -25.53 -0.70
N ALA A 45 6.72 -26.46 -1.47
CA ALA A 45 7.69 -26.19 -2.54
C ALA A 45 7.03 -25.55 -3.77
N GLU A 46 5.86 -26.02 -4.20
CA GLU A 46 5.05 -25.39 -5.25
C GLU A 46 4.58 -23.99 -4.83
N GLY A 47 4.14 -23.84 -3.58
CA GLY A 47 3.85 -22.55 -2.98
C GLY A 47 5.07 -21.63 -3.02
N ASN A 48 6.23 -22.08 -2.54
CA ASN A 48 7.45 -21.28 -2.46
C ASN A 48 8.06 -20.94 -3.84
N ALA A 49 7.97 -21.86 -4.81
CA ALA A 49 8.43 -21.65 -6.19
C ALA A 49 7.56 -20.66 -6.98
N HIS A 50 6.31 -20.46 -6.56
CA HIS A 50 5.44 -19.41 -7.09
C HIS A 50 5.88 -18.00 -6.63
N PHE A 51 6.63 -17.87 -5.52
CA PHE A 51 6.93 -16.59 -4.84
C PHE A 51 8.25 -15.89 -5.22
N HIS A 52 8.98 -16.27 -6.27
CA HIS A 52 10.28 -15.64 -6.61
C HIS A 52 10.43 -15.32 -8.11
N ARG A 53 9.39 -14.73 -8.74
CA ARG A 53 9.36 -14.49 -10.20
C ARG A 53 9.41 -13.02 -10.61
N LEU A 54 9.45 -12.07 -9.67
CA LEU A 54 9.42 -10.65 -10.04
C LEU A 54 10.82 -10.11 -10.37
N GLY A 55 10.95 -9.60 -11.59
CA GLY A 55 12.07 -8.73 -11.97
C GLY A 55 11.81 -7.28 -11.57
N TRP A 56 12.86 -6.48 -11.45
CA TRP A 56 12.79 -5.07 -10.99
C TRP A 56 11.79 -4.22 -11.79
N LYS A 57 11.63 -4.45 -13.10
CA LYS A 57 10.66 -3.71 -13.94
C LYS A 57 9.21 -3.98 -13.54
N ARG A 58 8.87 -5.25 -13.31
CA ARG A 58 7.51 -5.63 -12.88
C ARG A 58 7.24 -5.14 -11.46
N LEU A 59 8.25 -5.19 -10.60
CA LEU A 59 8.18 -4.61 -9.27
C LEU A 59 7.92 -3.10 -9.31
N THR A 60 8.64 -2.35 -10.14
CA THR A 60 8.40 -0.90 -10.31
C THR A 60 6.95 -0.63 -10.70
N VAL A 61 6.38 -1.42 -11.62
CA VAL A 61 4.96 -1.25 -12.00
C VAL A 61 4.04 -1.53 -10.81
N VAL A 62 4.26 -2.62 -10.07
CA VAL A 62 3.44 -2.94 -8.89
C VAL A 62 3.52 -1.85 -7.82
N LEU A 63 4.72 -1.32 -7.57
CA LEU A 63 4.93 -0.22 -6.63
C LEU A 63 4.23 1.08 -7.09
N ILE A 64 4.33 1.39 -8.38
CA ILE A 64 3.66 2.55 -8.99
C ILE A 64 2.15 2.46 -8.80
N VAL A 65 1.58 1.27 -9.01
CA VAL A 65 0.15 0.99 -8.89
C VAL A 65 -0.34 1.18 -7.46
N GLU A 66 0.42 0.68 -6.49
CA GLU A 66 0.07 0.83 -5.08
C GLU A 66 0.14 2.30 -4.65
N ALA A 67 1.15 3.04 -5.12
CA ALA A 67 1.47 4.34 -4.55
C ALA A 67 0.74 5.52 -5.21
N ILE A 68 0.50 5.49 -6.53
CA ILE A 68 -0.09 6.64 -7.27
C ILE A 68 -1.59 6.80 -7.03
N ALA A 69 -2.28 5.72 -6.64
CA ALA A 69 -3.74 5.60 -6.70
C ALA A 69 -4.51 6.80 -6.13
N LEU A 70 -4.55 6.97 -4.80
CA LEU A 70 -5.32 8.04 -4.15
C LEU A 70 -4.51 9.29 -3.85
N GLY A 71 -3.20 9.16 -3.67
CA GLY A 71 -2.31 10.26 -3.27
C GLY A 71 -2.40 11.44 -4.23
N CYS A 72 -2.30 11.18 -5.54
CA CYS A 72 -2.32 12.23 -6.56
C CYS A 72 -3.62 13.07 -6.58
N LEU A 73 -4.74 12.49 -6.12
CA LEU A 73 -6.05 13.14 -6.17
C LEU A 73 -6.25 14.18 -5.06
N SER A 74 -5.46 14.13 -3.99
CA SER A 74 -5.50 15.12 -2.89
C SER A 74 -4.55 16.30 -3.08
N LEU A 75 -3.50 16.12 -3.92
CA LEU A 75 -2.43 17.11 -4.06
C LEU A 75 -2.90 18.47 -4.58
N PRO A 76 -3.83 18.58 -5.55
CA PRO A 76 -4.30 19.89 -5.99
C PRO A 76 -4.89 20.72 -4.84
N SER A 77 -5.63 20.09 -3.92
CA SER A 77 -6.19 20.76 -2.73
C SER A 77 -5.10 21.16 -1.73
N ALA A 78 -4.05 20.35 -1.58
CA ALA A 78 -2.87 20.70 -0.79
C ALA A 78 -2.14 21.92 -1.38
N PHE A 79 -2.02 22.01 -2.70
CA PHE A 79 -1.44 23.16 -3.40
C PHE A 79 -2.31 24.42 -3.25
N ALA A 80 -3.64 24.27 -3.30
CA ALA A 80 -4.55 25.38 -3.03
C ALA A 80 -4.42 25.94 -1.60
N THR A 81 -4.10 25.08 -0.63
CA THR A 81 -3.91 25.49 0.76
C THR A 81 -2.54 26.13 1.00
N LEU A 82 -1.47 25.49 0.51
CA LEU A 82 -0.08 25.89 0.79
C LEU A 82 0.47 26.92 -0.20
N GLY A 83 -0.19 27.10 -1.35
CA GLY A 83 0.33 27.87 -2.48
C GLY A 83 1.29 27.07 -3.36
N MET A 84 1.50 27.56 -4.59
CA MET A 84 2.30 26.87 -5.61
C MET A 84 3.74 26.61 -5.15
N VAL A 85 4.39 27.60 -4.53
CA VAL A 85 5.82 27.50 -4.18
C VAL A 85 6.03 26.44 -3.10
N ALA A 86 5.28 26.52 -2.00
CA ALA A 86 5.40 25.55 -0.91
C ALA A 86 4.92 24.15 -1.35
N GLY A 87 3.84 24.06 -2.13
CA GLY A 87 3.35 22.80 -2.69
C GLY A 87 4.41 22.06 -3.51
N VAL A 88 5.09 22.76 -4.42
CA VAL A 88 6.17 22.17 -5.23
C VAL A 88 7.37 21.79 -4.36
N ILE A 89 7.83 22.67 -3.47
CA ILE A 89 9.00 22.40 -2.62
C ILE A 89 8.75 21.19 -1.73
N LEU A 90 7.57 21.09 -1.11
CA LEU A 90 7.21 19.98 -0.23
C LEU A 90 7.04 18.69 -1.02
N THR A 91 6.37 18.72 -2.17
CA THR A 91 6.17 17.51 -3.00
C THR A 91 7.52 16.97 -3.47
N VAL A 92 8.34 17.81 -4.12
CA VAL A 92 9.66 17.38 -4.62
C VAL A 92 10.60 17.00 -3.46
N GLY A 93 10.65 17.81 -2.41
CA GLY A 93 11.53 17.60 -1.26
C GLY A 93 11.20 16.32 -0.49
N LEU A 94 9.93 16.11 -0.14
CA LEU A 94 9.49 14.88 0.53
C LEU A 94 9.64 13.65 -0.37
N GLY A 95 9.49 13.80 -1.69
CA GLY A 95 9.77 12.72 -2.63
C GLY A 95 11.24 12.26 -2.60
N PHE A 96 12.19 13.18 -2.58
CA PHE A 96 13.62 12.81 -2.42
C PHE A 96 13.91 12.19 -1.05
N VAL A 97 13.27 12.68 0.01
CA VAL A 97 13.35 12.06 1.34
C VAL A 97 12.81 10.63 1.30
N ALA A 98 11.66 10.39 0.67
CA ALA A 98 11.05 9.07 0.54
C ALA A 98 11.91 8.10 -0.30
N ILE A 99 12.57 8.58 -1.35
CA ILE A 99 13.56 7.79 -2.11
C ILE A 99 14.71 7.36 -1.21
N TYR A 100 15.25 8.30 -0.41
CA TYR A 100 16.35 8.02 0.49
C TYR A 100 15.96 7.03 1.59
N THR A 101 14.82 7.23 2.25
CA THR A 101 14.39 6.35 3.34
C THR A 101 14.04 4.95 2.83
N SER A 102 13.42 4.85 1.66
CA SER A 102 13.21 3.57 0.96
C SER A 102 14.53 2.88 0.61
N HIS A 103 15.59 3.65 0.27
CA HIS A 103 16.91 3.08 0.10
C HIS A 103 17.42 2.43 1.41
N VAL A 104 17.24 3.08 2.56
CA VAL A 104 17.60 2.52 3.86
C VAL A 104 16.81 1.24 4.16
N VAL A 105 15.49 1.24 3.93
CA VAL A 105 14.64 0.05 4.10
C VAL A 105 15.16 -1.13 3.29
N GLY A 106 15.55 -0.89 2.04
CA GLY A 106 16.12 -1.94 1.20
C GLY A 106 17.51 -2.39 1.63
N GLN A 107 18.33 -1.51 2.22
CA GLN A 107 19.60 -1.92 2.85
C GLN A 107 19.35 -2.87 4.02
N VAL A 108 18.32 -2.62 4.84
CA VAL A 108 17.92 -3.53 5.92
C VAL A 108 17.53 -4.89 5.37
N LYS A 109 16.73 -4.93 4.29
CA LYS A 109 16.35 -6.20 3.66
C LYS A 109 17.55 -6.99 3.13
N LEU A 110 18.54 -6.30 2.56
CA LEU A 110 19.77 -6.96 2.10
C LEU A 110 20.66 -7.44 3.24
N ALA A 111 20.68 -6.74 4.38
CA ALA A 111 21.43 -7.11 5.56
C ALA A 111 20.75 -8.24 6.36
N PHE A 112 19.42 -8.27 6.36
CA PHE A 112 18.56 -9.22 7.08
C PHE A 112 17.53 -9.84 6.13
N PRO A 113 17.92 -10.83 5.30
CA PRO A 113 17.05 -11.44 4.31
C PRO A 113 15.80 -12.11 4.88
N GLU A 114 15.78 -12.45 6.17
CA GLU A 114 14.65 -13.04 6.89
C GLU A 114 13.49 -12.07 7.17
N VAL A 115 13.69 -10.76 6.96
CA VAL A 115 12.67 -9.72 7.21
C VAL A 115 11.66 -9.69 6.07
N SER A 116 10.47 -10.26 6.26
CA SER A 116 9.44 -10.30 5.21
C SER A 116 8.44 -9.16 5.26
N HIS A 117 8.23 -8.61 6.46
CA HIS A 117 7.31 -7.50 6.70
C HIS A 117 7.93 -6.49 7.68
N TYR A 118 7.38 -5.28 7.75
CA TYR A 118 7.82 -4.27 8.72
C TYR A 118 7.75 -4.73 10.17
N ALA A 119 6.84 -5.65 10.51
CA ALA A 119 6.79 -6.26 11.83
C ALA A 119 8.11 -6.94 12.20
N ASP A 120 8.76 -7.65 11.27
CA ASP A 120 10.04 -8.31 11.50
C ASP A 120 11.16 -7.27 11.70
N ALA A 121 11.14 -6.17 10.93
CA ALA A 121 12.06 -5.05 11.15
C ALA A 121 11.85 -4.39 12.52
N GLY A 122 10.59 -4.23 12.95
CA GLY A 122 10.23 -3.81 14.30
C GLY A 122 10.78 -4.75 15.37
N ARG A 123 10.79 -6.06 15.10
CA ARG A 123 11.41 -7.06 15.99
C ARG A 123 12.91 -6.90 16.10
N LEU A 124 13.60 -6.62 14.99
CA LEU A 124 15.04 -6.37 14.99
C LEU A 124 15.40 -5.13 15.82
N MET A 125 14.59 -4.08 15.75
CA MET A 125 14.84 -2.83 16.48
C MET A 125 14.47 -2.92 17.97
N PHE A 126 13.30 -3.45 18.31
CA PHE A 126 12.73 -3.36 19.67
C PHE A 126 12.21 -4.69 20.22
N GLY A 127 12.66 -5.82 19.67
CA GLY A 127 12.27 -7.16 20.14
C GLY A 127 10.77 -7.43 20.02
N LYS A 128 10.21 -8.17 20.98
CA LYS A 128 8.79 -8.58 20.93
C LYS A 128 7.84 -7.39 20.89
N PHE A 129 8.13 -6.32 21.62
CA PHE A 129 7.30 -5.11 21.62
C PHE A 129 7.25 -4.47 20.23
N GLY A 130 8.40 -4.28 19.58
CA GLY A 130 8.45 -3.73 18.23
C GLY A 130 7.74 -4.59 17.19
N TYR A 131 7.81 -5.92 17.32
CA TYR A 131 7.08 -6.84 16.45
C TYR A 131 5.56 -6.61 16.51
N GLU A 132 5.01 -6.44 17.71
CA GLU A 132 3.58 -6.18 17.90
C GLU A 132 3.18 -4.79 17.45
N LEU A 133 3.90 -3.76 17.92
CA LEU A 133 3.56 -2.37 17.64
C LEU A 133 3.60 -2.08 16.13
N VAL A 134 4.72 -2.40 15.48
CA VAL A 134 4.89 -2.13 14.04
C VAL A 134 3.96 -3.01 13.21
N GLY A 135 3.68 -4.24 13.66
CA GLY A 135 2.71 -5.13 13.02
C GLY A 135 1.28 -4.59 13.07
N VAL A 136 0.85 -4.05 14.22
CA VAL A 136 -0.46 -3.40 14.36
C VAL A 136 -0.53 -2.14 13.51
N MET A 137 0.51 -1.30 13.53
CA MET A 137 0.57 -0.10 12.69
C MET A 137 0.49 -0.43 11.20
N PHE A 138 1.16 -1.50 10.76
CA PHE A 138 1.15 -1.95 9.37
C PHE A 138 -0.25 -2.41 8.95
N ALA A 139 -0.90 -3.22 9.77
CA ALA A 139 -2.26 -3.68 9.50
C ALA A 139 -3.25 -2.52 9.49
N LEU A 140 -3.17 -1.60 10.45
CA LEU A 140 -4.03 -0.42 10.50
C LEU A 140 -3.82 0.49 9.30
N GLN A 141 -2.58 0.75 8.89
CA GLN A 141 -2.29 1.57 7.72
C GLN A 141 -2.96 1.02 6.45
N LEU A 142 -2.83 -0.29 6.22
CA LEU A 142 -3.46 -0.91 5.06
C LEU A 142 -4.99 -0.88 5.15
N ILE A 143 -5.57 -1.08 6.35
CA ILE A 143 -7.03 -0.95 6.57
C ILE A 143 -7.52 0.48 6.29
N PHE A 144 -6.79 1.51 6.73
CA PHE A 144 -7.10 2.91 6.42
C PHE A 144 -7.02 3.21 4.92
N LEU A 145 -6.04 2.62 4.23
CA LEU A 145 -5.92 2.73 2.78
C LEU A 145 -7.13 2.08 2.08
N VAL A 146 -7.54 0.89 2.49
CA VAL A 146 -8.77 0.23 1.99
C VAL A 146 -10.01 1.09 2.29
N GLY A 147 -10.09 1.71 3.47
CA GLY A 147 -11.17 2.64 3.83
C GLY A 147 -11.18 3.86 2.92
N SER A 148 -10.01 4.39 2.58
CA SER A 148 -9.86 5.53 1.66
C SER A 148 -10.36 5.17 0.25
N HIS A 149 -10.04 3.96 -0.24
CA HIS A 149 -10.58 3.45 -1.50
C HIS A 149 -12.10 3.24 -1.44
N CYS A 150 -12.62 2.75 -0.33
CA CYS A 150 -14.06 2.59 -0.12
C CYS A 150 -14.77 3.95 -0.19
N LEU A 151 -14.21 4.97 0.48
CA LEU A 151 -14.71 6.34 0.44
C LEU A 151 -14.66 6.92 -0.97
N THR A 152 -13.54 6.78 -1.69
CA THR A 152 -13.41 7.26 -3.08
C THR A 152 -14.40 6.56 -4.01
N GLY A 153 -14.65 5.27 -3.85
CA GLY A 153 -15.68 4.55 -4.60
C GLY A 153 -17.09 5.08 -4.32
N THR A 154 -17.37 5.46 -3.08
CA THR A 154 -18.63 6.12 -2.69
C THR A 154 -18.80 7.45 -3.41
N ILE A 155 -17.76 8.30 -3.38
CA ILE A 155 -17.71 9.59 -4.08
C ILE A 155 -17.91 9.39 -5.58
N ALA A 156 -17.25 8.37 -6.17
CA ALA A 156 -17.38 8.05 -7.58
C ALA A 156 -18.83 7.72 -7.96
N PHE A 157 -19.51 6.86 -7.21
CA PHE A 157 -20.91 6.49 -7.49
C PHE A 157 -21.89 7.63 -7.27
N LEU A 158 -21.69 8.44 -6.22
CA LEU A 158 -22.48 9.67 -6.01
C LEU A 158 -22.35 10.61 -7.21
N ASN A 159 -21.12 10.86 -7.68
CA ASN A 159 -20.88 11.72 -8.82
C ASN A 159 -21.46 11.14 -10.13
N LEU A 160 -21.25 9.85 -10.40
CA LEU A 160 -21.75 9.17 -11.60
C LEU A 160 -23.28 9.21 -11.69
N THR A 161 -23.97 9.07 -10.56
CA THR A 161 -25.43 8.95 -10.50
C THR A 161 -26.16 10.26 -10.23
N ASN A 162 -25.45 11.39 -10.09
CA ASN A 162 -26.00 12.65 -9.58
C ASN A 162 -26.70 12.48 -8.22
N ASN A 163 -26.05 11.81 -7.26
CA ASN A 163 -26.60 11.51 -5.94
C ASN A 163 -27.89 10.67 -6.01
N GLY A 164 -27.93 9.68 -6.91
CA GLY A 164 -29.14 8.89 -7.21
C GLY A 164 -29.57 7.91 -6.12
N ALA A 165 -28.75 7.70 -5.08
CA ALA A 165 -29.08 6.91 -3.91
C ALA A 165 -28.38 7.46 -2.65
N CYS A 166 -28.80 6.97 -1.49
CA CYS A 166 -28.16 7.26 -0.20
C CYS A 166 -26.65 6.96 -0.25
N SER A 167 -25.82 7.88 0.25
CA SER A 167 -24.36 7.72 0.25
C SER A 167 -23.90 6.43 0.97
N VAL A 168 -24.53 6.06 2.09
CA VAL A 168 -24.26 4.79 2.79
C VAL A 168 -24.48 3.58 1.88
N VAL A 169 -25.51 3.60 1.03
CA VAL A 169 -25.77 2.50 0.08
C VAL A 169 -24.63 2.39 -0.93
N PHE A 170 -24.15 3.52 -1.46
CA PHE A 170 -22.98 3.52 -2.33
C PHE A 170 -21.70 3.11 -1.60
N GLY A 171 -21.57 3.41 -0.30
CA GLY A 171 -20.48 2.92 0.54
C GLY A 171 -20.51 1.40 0.68
N VAL A 172 -21.68 0.82 0.91
CA VAL A 172 -21.85 -0.65 0.94
C VAL A 172 -21.53 -1.27 -0.42
N VAL A 173 -22.00 -0.69 -1.54
CA VAL A 173 -21.69 -1.17 -2.89
C VAL A 173 -20.18 -1.12 -3.15
N SER A 174 -19.54 0.00 -2.80
CA SER A 174 -18.09 0.18 -2.89
C SER A 174 -17.34 -0.90 -2.09
N ALA A 175 -17.75 -1.15 -0.85
CA ALA A 175 -17.19 -2.21 0.00
C ALA A 175 -17.38 -3.62 -0.59
N ILE A 176 -18.54 -3.94 -1.16
CA ILE A 176 -18.81 -5.24 -1.79
C ILE A 176 -17.89 -5.46 -2.99
N ILE A 177 -17.69 -4.43 -3.82
CA ILE A 177 -16.80 -4.54 -4.99
C ILE A 177 -15.36 -4.76 -4.52
N LEU A 178 -14.87 -3.98 -3.54
CA LEU A 178 -13.55 -4.18 -2.95
C LEU A 178 -13.37 -5.60 -2.40
N LEU A 179 -14.38 -6.12 -1.70
CA LEU A 179 -14.37 -7.48 -1.15
C LEU A 179 -14.22 -8.52 -2.26
N ILE A 180 -15.05 -8.44 -3.31
CA ILE A 180 -15.06 -9.42 -4.41
C ILE A 180 -13.70 -9.42 -5.13
N VAL A 181 -13.14 -8.24 -5.41
CA VAL A 181 -11.86 -8.12 -6.12
C VAL A 181 -10.68 -8.56 -5.23
N ALA A 182 -10.81 -8.52 -3.90
CA ALA A 182 -9.78 -8.97 -2.94
C ALA A 182 -9.78 -10.49 -2.69
N ILE A 183 -10.77 -11.25 -3.18
CA ILE A 183 -10.85 -12.70 -2.97
C ILE A 183 -9.63 -13.46 -3.50
N PRO A 184 -9.08 -13.18 -4.70
CA PRO A 184 -7.93 -13.91 -5.24
C PRO A 184 -6.70 -13.78 -4.32
N PRO A 185 -6.18 -14.89 -3.77
CA PRO A 185 -5.14 -14.85 -2.76
C PRO A 185 -3.73 -14.69 -3.33
N SER A 186 -3.50 -14.48 -4.64
CA SER A 186 -2.17 -14.50 -5.30
C SER A 186 -1.78 -13.16 -5.95
N PHE A 187 -0.52 -12.71 -5.79
CA PHE A 187 -0.05 -11.44 -6.39
C PHE A 187 0.32 -11.59 -7.86
N ALA A 188 0.69 -12.78 -8.32
CA ALA A 188 0.99 -13.02 -9.73
C ALA A 188 -0.26 -12.84 -10.61
N GLU A 189 -1.44 -13.16 -10.07
CA GLU A 189 -2.74 -12.93 -10.70
C GLU A 189 -3.09 -11.42 -10.74
N VAL A 190 -2.61 -10.68 -9.74
CA VAL A 190 -2.86 -9.23 -9.55
C VAL A 190 -1.87 -8.36 -10.33
N ALA A 191 -0.66 -8.83 -10.64
CA ALA A 191 0.34 -8.05 -11.37
C ALA A 191 -0.14 -7.60 -12.76
N ILE A 192 -1.03 -8.38 -13.40
CA ILE A 192 -1.68 -7.99 -14.67
C ILE A 192 -2.70 -6.87 -14.42
N LEU A 193 -3.46 -6.95 -13.33
CA LEU A 193 -4.41 -5.92 -12.92
C LEU A 193 -3.71 -4.58 -12.61
N GLY A 194 -2.48 -4.63 -12.11
CA GLY A 194 -1.68 -3.43 -11.89
C GLY A 194 -1.42 -2.61 -13.16
N TYR A 195 -1.22 -3.23 -14.31
CA TYR A 195 -1.07 -2.45 -15.56
C TYR A 195 -2.34 -1.69 -15.91
N ILE A 196 -3.51 -2.30 -15.69
CA ILE A 196 -4.82 -1.68 -15.94
C ILE A 196 -5.02 -0.52 -14.99
N ASP A 197 -4.68 -0.72 -13.72
CA ASP A 197 -4.76 0.26 -12.65
C ASP A 197 -3.91 1.52 -12.96
N PHE A 198 -2.62 1.33 -13.28
CA PHE A 198 -1.74 2.46 -13.61
C PHE A 198 -2.22 3.25 -14.83
N VAL A 199 -2.67 2.56 -15.89
CA VAL A 199 -3.22 3.22 -17.08
C VAL A 199 -4.51 3.95 -16.75
N SER A 200 -5.37 3.36 -15.93
CA SER A 200 -6.63 3.94 -15.46
C SER A 200 -6.39 5.27 -14.73
N ILE A 201 -5.50 5.31 -13.74
CA ILE A 201 -5.22 6.56 -13.01
C ILE A 201 -4.51 7.61 -13.88
N ALA A 202 -3.55 7.20 -14.71
CA ALA A 202 -2.83 8.12 -15.59
C ALA A 202 -3.79 8.81 -16.57
N ILE A 203 -4.73 8.07 -17.16
CA ILE A 203 -5.74 8.64 -18.06
C ILE A 203 -6.74 9.51 -17.29
N ALA A 204 -7.22 9.07 -16.12
CA ALA A 204 -8.17 9.85 -15.32
C ALA A 204 -7.58 11.21 -14.88
N VAL A 205 -6.32 11.22 -14.45
CA VAL A 205 -5.57 12.44 -14.11
C VAL A 205 -5.36 13.31 -15.35
N ALA A 206 -4.94 12.74 -16.48
CA ALA A 206 -4.74 13.49 -17.72
C ALA A 206 -6.04 14.14 -18.21
N ILE A 207 -7.16 13.41 -18.18
CA ILE A 207 -8.49 13.94 -18.50
C ILE A 207 -8.80 15.14 -17.60
N THR A 208 -8.54 15.02 -16.30
CA THR A 208 -8.82 16.09 -15.32
C THR A 208 -7.97 17.33 -15.57
N ILE A 209 -6.67 17.17 -15.82
CA ILE A 209 -5.75 18.27 -16.15
C ILE A 209 -6.21 18.99 -17.43
N ILE A 210 -6.51 18.23 -18.50
CA ILE A 210 -6.93 18.81 -19.77
C ILE A 210 -8.28 19.54 -19.62
N ALA A 211 -9.24 18.91 -18.94
CA ALA A 211 -10.58 19.47 -18.77
C ALA A 211 -10.58 20.75 -17.95
N THR A 212 -9.82 20.78 -16.84
CA THR A 212 -9.67 21.98 -16.01
C THR A 212 -8.92 23.07 -16.76
N GLY A 213 -7.87 22.74 -17.52
CA GLY A 213 -7.14 23.71 -18.35
C GLY A 213 -7.97 24.33 -19.46
N VAL A 214 -8.82 23.55 -20.14
CA VAL A 214 -9.77 24.08 -21.13
C VAL A 214 -10.81 24.98 -20.47
N GLN A 215 -11.39 24.56 -19.33
CA GLN A 215 -12.35 25.38 -18.58
C GLN A 215 -11.73 26.71 -18.11
N ALA A 216 -10.49 26.70 -17.65
CA ALA A 216 -9.74 27.90 -17.30
C ALA A 216 -9.55 28.83 -18.51
N GLY A 217 -9.17 28.26 -19.67
CA GLY A 217 -8.97 29.00 -20.91
C GLY A 217 -10.24 29.67 -21.44
N ASP A 218 -11.38 28.97 -21.33
CA ASP A 218 -12.70 29.44 -21.80
C ASP A 218 -13.40 30.35 -20.79
N SER A 219 -12.87 30.49 -19.57
CA SER A 219 -13.44 31.33 -18.53
C SER A 219 -13.34 32.83 -18.85
N VAL A 220 -14.22 33.64 -18.25
CA VAL A 220 -14.19 35.09 -18.42
C VAL A 220 -12.88 35.64 -17.84
N GLY A 221 -12.05 36.24 -18.70
CA GLY A 221 -10.70 36.70 -18.34
C GLY A 221 -9.59 35.66 -18.60
N GLY A 222 -9.94 34.49 -19.15
CA GLY A 222 -9.02 33.42 -19.55
C GLY A 222 -8.20 32.88 -18.38
N MET A 223 -7.08 32.21 -18.67
CA MET A 223 -6.24 31.61 -17.63
C MET A 223 -5.68 32.63 -16.61
N SER A 224 -5.64 33.92 -16.96
CA SER A 224 -5.22 34.99 -16.04
C SER A 224 -6.25 35.36 -14.97
N SER A 225 -7.51 34.94 -15.11
CA SER A 225 -8.55 35.21 -14.09
C SER A 225 -8.70 34.09 -13.07
N VAL A 226 -7.97 32.98 -13.22
CA VAL A 226 -7.92 31.92 -12.21
C VAL A 226 -7.18 32.42 -10.97
N ASP A 227 -7.80 32.27 -9.80
CA ASP A 227 -7.33 32.77 -8.52
C ASP A 227 -6.31 31.84 -7.84
N TRP A 228 -5.35 31.31 -8.60
CA TRP A 228 -4.23 30.59 -8.02
C TRP A 228 -3.19 31.57 -7.45
N SER A 229 -2.53 31.17 -6.36
CA SER A 229 -1.50 31.95 -5.69
C SER A 229 -0.17 31.20 -5.57
N ALA A 230 0.92 31.93 -5.74
CA ALA A 230 2.26 31.44 -5.42
C ALA A 230 2.44 31.19 -3.91
N TRP A 231 1.70 31.94 -3.09
CA TRP A 231 1.78 31.96 -1.63
C TRP A 231 0.60 31.21 -1.01
N PRO A 232 0.69 30.83 0.28
CA PRO A 232 -0.40 30.14 0.96
C PRO A 232 -1.70 30.95 0.97
N LYS A 233 -2.82 30.25 1.18
CA LYS A 233 -4.14 30.89 1.31
C LYS A 233 -4.16 31.90 2.46
N ASP A 234 -5.00 32.92 2.32
CA ASP A 234 -5.20 33.90 3.38
C ASP A 234 -5.72 33.24 4.67
N ASN A 235 -5.27 33.73 5.82
CA ASN A 235 -5.61 33.21 7.15
C ASN A 235 -5.35 31.69 7.31
N LEU A 236 -4.29 31.17 6.67
CA LEU A 236 -3.88 29.76 6.81
C LEU A 236 -3.74 29.37 8.29
N SER A 237 -4.62 28.47 8.75
CA SER A 237 -4.54 27.92 10.09
C SER A 237 -3.45 26.84 10.19
N PHE A 238 -3.01 26.55 11.41
CA PHE A 238 -2.11 25.42 11.67
C PHE A 238 -2.71 24.10 11.17
N THR A 239 -4.01 23.90 11.42
CA THR A 239 -4.78 22.72 11.05
C THR A 239 -4.82 22.52 9.54
N ASP A 240 -5.16 23.56 8.78
CA ASP A 240 -5.15 23.53 7.31
C ASP A 240 -3.76 23.15 6.75
N ALA A 241 -2.71 23.80 7.27
CA ALA A 241 -1.35 23.59 6.80
C ALA A 241 -0.91 22.13 6.98
N PHE A 242 -1.18 21.55 8.15
CA PHE A 242 -0.80 20.17 8.45
C PHE A 242 -1.65 19.13 7.73
N ILE A 243 -2.93 19.41 7.45
CA ILE A 243 -3.75 18.56 6.58
C ILE A 243 -3.15 18.55 5.17
N ALA A 244 -2.81 19.70 4.61
CA ALA A 244 -2.18 19.76 3.29
C ALA A 244 -0.83 19.04 3.25
N ILE A 245 0.04 19.26 4.24
CA ILE A 245 1.34 18.58 4.35
C ILE A 245 1.17 17.06 4.46
N THR A 246 0.26 16.58 5.32
CA THR A 246 0.03 15.14 5.51
C THR A 246 -0.60 14.47 4.29
N ASN A 247 -1.42 15.19 3.51
CA ASN A 247 -1.89 14.70 2.21
C ASN A 247 -0.74 14.55 1.20
N ILE A 248 0.24 15.46 1.19
CA ILE A 248 1.47 15.29 0.40
C ILE A 248 2.29 14.09 0.90
N VAL A 249 2.42 13.92 2.22
CA VAL A 249 3.09 12.75 2.81
C VAL A 249 2.39 11.46 2.43
N PHE A 250 1.05 11.46 2.37
CA PHE A 250 0.26 10.30 1.99
C PHE A 250 0.62 9.81 0.59
N ALA A 251 0.89 10.73 -0.34
CA ALA A 251 1.29 10.39 -1.70
C ALA A 251 2.63 9.63 -1.77
N TYR A 252 3.51 9.74 -0.75
CA TYR A 252 4.81 9.07 -0.70
C TYR A 252 4.81 7.85 0.25
N SER A 253 3.79 7.00 0.16
CA SER A 253 3.60 5.83 1.03
C SER A 253 4.24 4.53 0.55
N PHE A 254 5.03 4.55 -0.54
CA PHE A 254 5.52 3.32 -1.18
C PHE A 254 6.53 2.50 -0.37
N ALA A 255 7.07 3.05 0.73
CA ALA A 255 7.97 2.32 1.61
C ALA A 255 7.24 1.17 2.34
N VAL A 256 5.94 1.31 2.64
CA VAL A 256 5.17 0.44 3.56
C VAL A 256 5.23 -1.05 3.19
N CYS A 257 5.11 -1.39 1.91
CA CYS A 257 5.09 -2.77 1.45
C CYS A 257 6.43 -3.23 0.85
N GLN A 258 7.47 -2.39 0.92
CA GLN A 258 8.75 -2.63 0.25
C GLN A 258 9.41 -3.96 0.64
N PHE A 259 9.42 -4.32 1.93
CA PHE A 259 10.00 -5.61 2.38
C PHE A 259 9.32 -6.81 1.70
N SER A 260 7.99 -6.79 1.66
CA SER A 260 7.19 -7.88 1.10
C SER A 260 7.37 -8.00 -0.39
N PHE A 261 7.54 -6.89 -1.11
CA PHE A 261 7.83 -6.96 -2.53
C PHE A 261 9.27 -7.33 -2.87
N MET A 262 10.23 -6.89 -2.04
CA MET A 262 11.63 -7.31 -2.19
C MET A 262 11.81 -8.81 -1.96
N ASP A 263 10.93 -9.43 -1.15
CA ASP A 263 10.87 -10.88 -0.97
C ASP A 263 10.51 -11.64 -2.24
N GLU A 264 9.71 -11.03 -3.13
CA GLU A 264 9.32 -11.67 -4.39
C GLU A 264 10.32 -11.44 -5.53
N MET A 265 11.34 -10.62 -5.29
CA MET A 265 12.36 -10.32 -6.28
C MET A 265 13.29 -11.51 -6.50
N HIS A 266 13.48 -11.88 -7.78
CA HIS A 266 14.53 -12.82 -8.15
C HIS A 266 15.94 -12.29 -7.79
N THR A 267 16.16 -10.97 -7.96
CA THR A 267 17.44 -10.30 -7.66
C THR A 267 17.22 -9.09 -6.75
N PRO A 268 17.15 -9.28 -5.42
CA PRO A 268 16.81 -8.20 -4.48
C PRO A 268 17.71 -6.98 -4.55
N ARG A 269 18.98 -7.11 -4.99
CA ARG A 269 19.91 -5.98 -5.16
C ARG A 269 19.50 -4.95 -6.21
N ASP A 270 18.65 -5.33 -7.17
CA ASP A 270 18.16 -4.41 -8.20
C ASP A 270 17.05 -3.46 -7.68
N TYR A 271 16.63 -3.57 -6.41
CA TYR A 271 15.60 -2.73 -5.82
C TYR A 271 15.88 -1.22 -5.96
N VAL A 272 17.16 -0.81 -5.93
CA VAL A 272 17.57 0.60 -6.06
C VAL A 272 17.09 1.19 -7.39
N LYS A 273 17.16 0.43 -8.48
CA LYS A 273 16.65 0.84 -9.80
C LYS A 273 15.14 1.09 -9.73
N SER A 274 14.44 0.24 -8.98
CA SER A 274 12.99 0.31 -8.82
C SER A 274 12.57 1.55 -8.02
N ILE A 275 13.26 1.84 -6.91
CA ILE A 275 12.98 2.99 -6.06
C ILE A 275 13.22 4.31 -6.81
N TRP A 276 14.36 4.45 -7.51
CA TRP A 276 14.65 5.67 -8.24
C TRP A 276 13.68 5.89 -9.40
N ALA A 277 13.35 4.83 -10.15
CA ALA A 277 12.37 4.93 -11.23
C ALA A 277 10.99 5.33 -10.69
N LEU A 278 10.51 4.65 -9.64
CA LEU A 278 9.25 4.95 -8.97
C LEU A 278 9.23 6.40 -8.46
N GLY A 279 10.19 6.76 -7.61
CA GLY A 279 10.17 8.06 -6.92
C GLY A 279 10.28 9.23 -7.89
N LEU A 280 11.06 9.13 -8.97
CA LEU A 280 11.12 10.19 -9.99
C LEU A 280 9.83 10.31 -10.79
N ILE A 281 9.20 9.19 -11.15
CA ILE A 281 7.90 9.17 -11.84
C ILE A 281 6.83 9.78 -10.95
N GLU A 282 6.80 9.41 -9.68
CA GLU A 282 5.88 9.96 -8.67
C GLU A 282 6.07 11.45 -8.48
N ILE A 283 7.31 11.92 -8.24
CA ILE A 283 7.59 13.36 -8.13
C ILE A 283 7.06 14.09 -9.36
N GLY A 284 7.26 13.56 -10.56
CA GLY A 284 6.73 14.13 -11.79
C GLY A 284 5.20 14.18 -11.81
N ILE A 285 4.53 13.04 -11.63
CA ILE A 285 3.06 12.94 -11.68
C ILE A 285 2.42 13.78 -10.59
N TYR A 286 2.90 13.70 -9.35
CA TYR A 286 2.37 14.42 -8.20
C TYR A 286 2.54 15.93 -8.33
N THR A 287 3.74 16.38 -8.73
CA THR A 287 4.00 17.80 -8.92
C THR A 287 3.17 18.35 -10.07
N LEU A 288 3.10 17.66 -11.22
CA LEU A 288 2.30 18.12 -12.36
C LEU A 288 0.80 18.13 -12.05
N THR A 289 0.30 17.08 -11.39
CA THR A 289 -1.13 16.98 -11.02
C THR A 289 -1.50 18.09 -10.05
N GLY A 290 -0.74 18.24 -8.95
CA GLY A 290 -0.96 19.30 -7.97
C GLY A 290 -0.87 20.70 -8.57
N ALA A 291 0.22 20.98 -9.28
CA ALA A 291 0.52 22.29 -9.84
C ALA A 291 -0.46 22.71 -10.94
N LEU A 292 -0.73 21.84 -11.92
CA LEU A 292 -1.55 22.20 -13.08
C LEU A 292 -3.02 22.32 -12.71
N ILE A 293 -3.57 21.37 -11.95
CA ILE A 293 -4.98 21.45 -11.56
C ILE A 293 -5.20 22.68 -10.67
N TYR A 294 -4.29 22.97 -9.73
CA TYR A 294 -4.38 24.20 -8.94
C TYR A 294 -4.26 25.46 -9.80
N ALA A 295 -3.33 25.52 -10.75
CA ALA A 295 -3.18 26.67 -11.64
C ALA A 295 -4.39 26.89 -12.57
N PHE A 296 -5.17 25.84 -12.84
CA PHE A 296 -6.35 25.91 -13.72
C PHE A 296 -7.67 26.11 -12.97
N VAL A 297 -7.78 25.61 -11.74
CA VAL A 297 -9.03 25.70 -10.95
C VAL A 297 -8.95 26.81 -9.89
N GLY A 298 -7.77 27.10 -9.36
CA GLY A 298 -7.56 28.12 -8.34
C GLY A 298 -7.93 27.65 -6.93
N SER A 299 -8.46 28.54 -6.09
CA SER A 299 -8.71 28.23 -4.68
C SER A 299 -9.85 27.21 -4.46
N GLU A 300 -10.75 27.06 -5.43
CA GLU A 300 -11.96 26.23 -5.39
C GLU A 300 -11.74 24.76 -5.76
N VAL A 301 -10.49 24.30 -5.78
CA VAL A 301 -10.15 22.90 -6.07
C VAL A 301 -10.86 21.95 -5.11
N LYS A 302 -11.63 21.02 -5.67
CA LYS A 302 -12.27 19.93 -4.95
C LYS A 302 -11.30 18.78 -4.69
N SER A 303 -11.57 18.01 -3.64
CA SER A 303 -10.80 16.81 -3.31
C SER A 303 -11.75 15.62 -3.08
N PRO A 304 -11.64 14.51 -3.83
CA PRO A 304 -10.64 14.19 -4.86
C PRO A 304 -10.69 15.12 -6.08
N ALA A 305 -9.52 15.41 -6.66
CA ALA A 305 -9.35 16.37 -7.76
C ALA A 305 -10.21 16.11 -9.01
N LEU A 306 -10.61 14.85 -9.24
CA LEU A 306 -11.51 14.45 -10.32
C LEU A 306 -12.84 15.22 -10.30
N LEU A 307 -13.30 15.62 -9.11
CA LEU A 307 -14.52 16.42 -8.94
C LEU A 307 -14.39 17.83 -9.53
N SER A 308 -13.17 18.36 -9.66
CA SER A 308 -12.90 19.70 -10.19
C SER A 308 -13.03 19.78 -11.72
N ALA A 309 -13.16 18.66 -12.43
CA ALA A 309 -13.27 18.63 -13.89
C ALA A 309 -14.63 19.09 -14.44
N GLY A 310 -15.55 19.57 -13.59
CA GLY A 310 -16.91 19.94 -14.00
C GLY A 310 -17.87 18.75 -14.10
N PRO A 311 -19.17 18.98 -14.35
CA PRO A 311 -20.23 17.99 -14.11
C PRO A 311 -20.19 16.78 -15.06
N THR A 312 -19.86 16.98 -16.34
CA THR A 312 -19.82 15.89 -17.32
C THR A 312 -18.47 15.18 -17.30
N ILE A 313 -17.37 15.94 -17.30
CA ILE A 313 -16.04 15.35 -17.41
C ILE A 313 -15.61 14.65 -16.13
N SER A 314 -16.02 15.13 -14.94
CA SER A 314 -15.78 14.41 -13.68
C SER A 314 -16.37 13.00 -13.72
N LYS A 315 -17.55 12.79 -14.30
CA LYS A 315 -18.15 11.45 -14.46
C LYS A 315 -17.32 10.56 -15.36
N ILE A 316 -16.82 11.09 -16.47
CA ILE A 316 -15.92 10.36 -17.38
C ILE A 316 -14.63 10.01 -16.63
N ALA A 317 -14.03 10.96 -15.94
CA ALA A 317 -12.79 10.77 -15.19
C ALA A 317 -12.94 9.73 -14.07
N PHE A 318 -14.04 9.79 -13.29
CA PHE A 318 -14.36 8.77 -12.29
C PHE A 318 -14.66 7.40 -12.91
N GLY A 319 -15.38 7.34 -14.03
CA GLY A 319 -15.62 6.11 -14.76
C GLY A 319 -14.33 5.42 -15.22
N VAL A 320 -13.38 6.23 -15.72
CA VAL A 320 -12.03 5.76 -16.07
C VAL A 320 -11.21 5.40 -14.84
N ALA A 321 -11.44 6.04 -13.68
CA ALA A 321 -10.75 5.76 -12.42
C ALA A 321 -11.33 4.58 -11.61
N LEU A 322 -12.48 4.00 -11.98
CA LEU A 322 -13.04 2.86 -11.23
C LEU A 322 -12.07 1.66 -11.11
N PRO A 323 -11.31 1.28 -12.15
CA PRO A 323 -10.30 0.23 -12.02
C PRO A 323 -9.27 0.52 -10.92
N VAL A 324 -8.64 1.71 -10.89
CA VAL A 324 -7.67 2.05 -9.83
C VAL A 324 -8.29 2.07 -8.44
N ILE A 325 -9.52 2.57 -8.31
CA ILE A 325 -10.21 2.65 -7.02
C ILE A 325 -10.39 1.24 -6.43
N PHE A 326 -10.82 0.27 -7.24
CA PHE A 326 -11.15 -1.06 -6.74
C PHE A 326 -10.00 -2.07 -6.80
N ILE A 327 -9.13 -2.00 -7.82
CA ILE A 327 -7.96 -2.86 -7.93
C ILE A 327 -6.99 -2.48 -6.82
N SER A 328 -6.45 -1.27 -6.78
CA SER A 328 -5.49 -0.87 -5.74
C SER A 328 -6.02 -1.07 -4.31
N GLY A 329 -7.29 -0.73 -4.04
CA GLY A 329 -7.93 -0.99 -2.74
C GLY A 329 -8.00 -2.49 -2.38
N SER A 330 -8.29 -3.35 -3.35
CA SER A 330 -8.31 -4.79 -3.14
C SER A 330 -6.91 -5.38 -2.89
N ILE A 331 -5.88 -4.85 -3.56
CA ILE A 331 -4.48 -5.26 -3.36
C ILE A 331 -4.09 -5.06 -1.90
N ASN A 332 -4.39 -3.87 -1.36
CA ASN A 332 -4.13 -3.54 0.03
C ASN A 332 -4.85 -4.49 1.00
N THR A 333 -6.12 -4.82 0.71
CA THR A 333 -6.89 -5.83 1.46
C THR A 333 -6.18 -7.19 1.45
N THR A 334 -5.74 -7.65 0.29
CA THR A 334 -5.03 -8.93 0.14
C THR A 334 -3.69 -8.92 0.87
N VAL A 335 -2.93 -7.82 0.85
CA VAL A 335 -1.65 -7.68 1.58
C VAL A 335 -1.87 -7.83 3.08
N VAL A 336 -2.82 -7.08 3.66
CA VAL A 336 -3.09 -7.15 5.11
C VAL A 336 -3.67 -8.50 5.51
N ALA A 337 -4.57 -9.07 4.69
CA ALA A 337 -5.13 -10.39 4.93
C ALA A 337 -4.05 -11.47 4.95
N ARG A 338 -3.11 -11.45 4.00
CA ARG A 338 -1.98 -12.40 3.99
C ARG A 338 -1.07 -12.24 5.20
N TYR A 339 -0.79 -11.01 5.60
CA TYR A 339 0.01 -10.74 6.79
C TYR A 339 -0.64 -11.34 8.05
N ILE A 340 -1.93 -11.05 8.28
CA ILE A 340 -2.66 -11.54 9.45
C ILE A 340 -2.84 -13.07 9.38
N HIS A 341 -3.24 -13.61 8.23
CA HIS A 341 -3.46 -15.05 8.04
C HIS A 341 -2.16 -15.85 8.19
N GLY A 342 -1.09 -15.39 7.56
CA GLY A 342 0.24 -16.01 7.65
C GLY A 342 0.78 -16.00 9.08
N ARG A 343 0.41 -15.00 9.88
CA ARG A 343 0.75 -14.91 11.30
C ARG A 343 -0.11 -15.81 12.17
N MET A 344 -1.43 -15.83 11.98
CA MET A 344 -2.37 -16.68 12.73
C MET A 344 -2.12 -18.17 12.50
N PHE A 345 -1.81 -18.56 11.26
CA PHE A 345 -1.66 -19.95 10.85
C PHE A 345 -0.20 -20.34 10.54
N LYS A 346 0.77 -19.65 11.14
CA LYS A 346 2.22 -19.82 10.85
C LYS A 346 2.68 -21.29 10.83
N ASN A 347 2.12 -22.12 11.71
CA ASN A 347 2.48 -23.54 11.89
C ASN A 347 1.41 -24.51 11.33
N SER A 348 0.55 -24.07 10.41
CA SER A 348 -0.54 -24.87 9.87
C SER A 348 -0.60 -24.82 8.34
N ILE A 349 -0.97 -25.92 7.69
CA ILE A 349 -1.19 -25.98 6.24
C ILE A 349 -2.30 -25.02 5.78
N ILE A 350 -3.18 -24.60 6.69
CA ILE A 350 -4.25 -23.61 6.43
C ILE A 350 -3.66 -22.34 5.81
N ARG A 351 -2.43 -21.95 6.19
CA ARG A 351 -1.69 -20.77 5.69
C ARG A 351 -1.60 -20.67 4.17
N TYR A 352 -1.58 -21.79 3.45
CA TYR A 352 -1.41 -21.80 2.00
C TYR A 352 -2.70 -21.58 1.21
N ILE A 353 -3.86 -21.46 1.89
CA ILE A 353 -5.17 -21.19 1.26
C ILE A 353 -5.49 -22.22 0.15
N ASN A 354 -5.01 -23.46 0.31
CA ASN A 354 -5.20 -24.56 -0.65
C ASN A 354 -6.10 -25.68 -0.08
N THR A 355 -6.64 -25.48 1.11
CA THR A 355 -7.58 -26.38 1.78
C THR A 355 -8.93 -25.69 1.96
N LYS A 356 -10.00 -26.48 2.19
CA LYS A 356 -11.35 -25.93 2.49
C LYS A 356 -11.31 -24.97 3.68
N MET A 357 -10.61 -25.35 4.75
CA MET A 357 -10.42 -24.48 5.93
C MET A 357 -9.57 -23.25 5.62
N GLY A 358 -8.56 -23.38 4.76
CA GLY A 358 -7.79 -22.25 4.23
C GLY A 358 -8.68 -21.22 3.55
N TRP A 359 -9.56 -21.65 2.64
CA TRP A 359 -10.50 -20.77 1.96
C TRP A 359 -11.55 -20.14 2.87
N ILE A 360 -12.11 -20.90 3.82
CA ILE A 360 -13.09 -20.36 4.78
C ILE A 360 -12.45 -19.26 5.65
N THR A 361 -11.27 -19.54 6.21
CA THR A 361 -10.55 -18.56 7.05
C THR A 361 -10.09 -17.34 6.25
N TRP A 362 -9.68 -17.53 4.99
CA TRP A 362 -9.34 -16.45 4.07
C TRP A 362 -10.53 -15.54 3.78
N LEU A 363 -11.65 -16.09 3.31
CA LEU A 363 -12.86 -15.31 3.00
C LEU A 363 -13.40 -14.58 4.24
N THR A 364 -13.36 -15.23 5.40
CA THR A 364 -13.77 -14.62 6.67
C THR A 364 -12.89 -13.41 6.98
N LEU A 365 -11.57 -13.56 6.88
CA LEU A 365 -10.63 -12.50 7.19
C LEU A 365 -10.75 -11.31 6.22
N VAL A 366 -10.83 -11.57 4.91
CA VAL A 366 -11.06 -10.53 3.89
C VAL A 366 -12.35 -9.78 4.19
N THR A 367 -13.44 -10.48 4.48
CA THR A 367 -14.73 -9.87 4.82
C THR A 367 -14.63 -8.96 6.05
N VAL A 368 -14.00 -9.43 7.13
CA VAL A 368 -13.82 -8.63 8.35
C VAL A 368 -13.02 -7.36 8.08
N ILE A 369 -11.92 -7.47 7.33
CA ILE A 369 -11.08 -6.33 6.95
C ILE A 369 -11.88 -5.31 6.14
N THR A 370 -12.65 -5.75 5.14
CA THR A 370 -13.46 -4.87 4.31
C THR A 370 -14.59 -4.19 5.12
N VAL A 371 -15.23 -4.90 6.04
CA VAL A 371 -16.25 -4.31 6.92
C VAL A 371 -15.66 -3.23 7.83
N VAL A 372 -14.49 -3.47 8.42
CA VAL A 372 -13.80 -2.46 9.25
C VAL A 372 -13.41 -1.25 8.40
N ALA A 373 -12.88 -1.47 7.20
CA ALA A 373 -12.54 -0.39 6.27
C ALA A 373 -13.77 0.45 5.86
N PHE A 374 -14.91 -0.19 5.60
CA PHE A 374 -16.19 0.49 5.34
C PHE A 374 -16.64 1.33 6.54
N ILE A 375 -16.54 0.81 7.76
CA ILE A 375 -16.88 1.57 8.98
C ILE A 375 -15.99 2.81 9.11
N ILE A 376 -14.69 2.70 8.83
CA ILE A 376 -13.76 3.84 8.85
C ILE A 376 -14.16 4.88 7.80
N ALA A 377 -14.49 4.45 6.58
CA ALA A 377 -14.91 5.34 5.50
C ALA A 377 -16.19 6.12 5.84
N GLU A 378 -17.15 5.50 6.54
CA GLU A 378 -18.38 6.17 6.98
C GLU A 378 -18.21 7.00 8.26
N ALA A 379 -17.21 6.67 9.10
CA ALA A 379 -16.90 7.42 10.31
C ALA A 379 -16.16 8.73 10.02
N ILE A 380 -15.31 8.74 8.98
CA ILE A 380 -14.57 9.94 8.52
C ILE A 380 -14.88 10.13 7.02
N PRO A 381 -16.07 10.64 6.67
CA PRO A 381 -16.49 10.73 5.28
C PRO A 381 -15.88 11.94 4.55
N PHE A 382 -14.62 12.27 4.85
CA PHE A 382 -13.85 13.38 4.26
C PHE A 382 -12.56 12.83 3.68
N PHE A 383 -12.36 13.02 2.38
CA PHE A 383 -11.23 12.42 1.70
C PHE A 383 -9.90 12.91 2.28
N ASN A 384 -9.69 14.23 2.33
CA ASN A 384 -8.44 14.82 2.84
C ASN A 384 -8.14 14.46 4.30
N ASP A 385 -9.15 14.41 5.17
CA ASP A 385 -8.94 14.17 6.61
C ASP A 385 -8.68 12.69 6.89
N LEU A 386 -9.34 11.80 6.14
CA LEU A 386 -9.09 10.37 6.19
C LEU A 386 -7.66 10.04 5.71
N LEU A 387 -7.19 10.69 4.63
CA LEU A 387 -5.81 10.55 4.18
C LEU A 387 -4.83 11.16 5.20
N SER A 388 -5.15 12.33 5.75
CA SER A 388 -4.33 13.06 6.72
C SER A 388 -4.10 12.26 8.01
N ILE A 389 -5.15 11.64 8.58
CA ILE A 389 -5.04 10.85 9.80
C ILE A 389 -4.26 9.55 9.57
N SER A 390 -4.49 8.87 8.44
CA SER A 390 -3.71 7.69 8.03
C SER A 390 -2.23 8.03 7.87
N SER A 391 -1.96 9.15 7.21
CA SER A 391 -0.61 9.61 6.92
C SER A 391 0.17 10.03 8.15
N SER A 392 -0.45 10.82 9.02
CA SER A 392 0.18 11.29 10.25
C SER A 392 0.46 10.14 11.22
N LEU A 393 -0.49 9.23 11.44
CA LEU A 393 -0.32 8.14 12.40
C LEU A 393 0.67 7.07 11.93
N PHE A 394 0.67 6.74 10.64
CA PHE A 394 1.36 5.54 10.16
C PHE A 394 2.37 5.80 9.04
N ILE A 395 2.01 6.52 7.98
CA ILE A 395 2.93 6.75 6.84
C ILE A 395 4.15 7.54 7.30
N SER A 396 3.97 8.52 8.19
CA SER A 396 5.07 9.24 8.83
C SER A 396 6.11 8.31 9.46
N GLY A 397 5.67 7.16 9.99
CA GLY A 397 6.53 6.13 10.53
C GLY A 397 7.22 5.29 9.50
N PHE A 398 6.44 4.69 8.61
CA PHE A 398 6.96 3.79 7.59
C PHE A 398 7.89 4.48 6.61
N THR A 399 7.63 5.75 6.29
CA THR A 399 8.39 6.54 5.32
C THR A 399 9.48 7.37 5.98
N PHE A 400 9.34 7.86 7.22
CA PHE A 400 10.34 8.76 7.83
C PHE A 400 11.03 8.16 9.06
N TYR A 401 10.35 8.09 10.21
CA TYR A 401 11.07 7.85 11.47
C TYR A 401 11.54 6.40 11.64
N PHE A 402 10.81 5.38 11.14
CA PHE A 402 11.30 3.99 11.22
C PHE A 402 12.54 3.76 10.36
N PRO A 403 12.58 4.15 9.07
CA PRO A 403 13.81 4.06 8.28
C PRO A 403 14.99 4.78 8.93
N SER A 404 14.78 5.98 9.51
CA SER A 404 15.84 6.69 10.22
C SER A 404 16.37 5.91 11.43
N ILE A 405 15.49 5.33 12.25
CA ILE A 405 15.89 4.46 13.37
C ILE A 405 16.64 3.23 12.85
N MET A 406 16.15 2.59 11.79
CA MET A 406 16.79 1.43 11.17
C MET A 406 18.21 1.76 10.71
N TRP A 407 18.44 2.94 10.13
CA TRP A 407 19.78 3.35 9.73
C TRP A 407 20.72 3.40 10.94
N PHE A 408 20.30 4.05 12.03
CA PHE A 408 21.11 4.20 13.24
C PHE A 408 21.38 2.88 13.97
N MET A 409 20.42 1.97 13.98
CA MET A 409 20.49 0.72 14.74
C MET A 409 21.10 -0.44 13.95
N LEU A 410 20.79 -0.54 12.65
CA LEU A 410 21.03 -1.76 11.87
C LEU A 410 22.06 -1.59 10.75
N ILE A 411 22.17 -0.38 10.16
CA ILE A 411 22.99 -0.16 8.95
C ILE A 411 24.29 0.58 9.24
N ARG A 412 24.27 1.55 10.14
CA ARG A 412 25.42 2.41 10.47
C ARG A 412 26.62 1.56 10.91
N LYS A 413 27.77 1.76 10.25
CA LYS A 413 29.04 1.12 10.61
C LYS A 413 29.94 2.07 11.38
N GLY A 414 30.28 1.73 12.62
CA GLY A 414 31.14 2.55 13.48
C GLY A 414 30.42 3.74 14.13
N PRO A 415 31.16 4.70 14.72
CA PRO A 415 30.60 5.84 15.43
C PRO A 415 29.82 6.77 14.50
N TRP A 416 28.75 7.39 15.00
CA TRP A 416 27.93 8.33 14.22
C TRP A 416 28.65 9.63 13.88
N HIS A 417 29.63 10.01 14.71
CA HIS A 417 30.46 11.18 14.49
C HIS A 417 31.63 10.96 13.52
N SER A 418 31.80 9.75 12.97
CA SER A 418 32.86 9.53 11.99
C SER A 418 32.59 10.39 10.74
N LYS A 419 33.64 10.84 10.06
CA LYS A 419 33.50 11.73 8.88
C LYS A 419 32.60 11.11 7.79
N GLU A 420 32.62 9.79 7.65
CA GLU A 420 31.81 9.04 6.69
C GLU A 420 30.33 8.95 7.09
N ASN A 421 30.03 8.90 8.39
CA ASN A 421 28.67 8.77 8.91
C ASN A 421 28.02 10.10 9.31
N LEU A 422 28.80 11.17 9.48
CA LEU A 422 28.29 12.43 10.05
C LEU A 422 27.15 13.01 9.20
N LEU A 423 27.33 13.07 7.87
CA LEU A 423 26.30 13.59 6.96
C LEU A 423 25.04 12.71 6.97
N LEU A 424 25.20 11.38 6.91
CA LEU A 424 24.08 10.43 6.96
C LEU A 424 23.38 10.46 8.32
N SER A 425 24.11 10.66 9.41
CA SER A 425 23.55 10.80 10.76
C SER A 425 22.73 12.07 10.89
N ILE A 426 23.21 13.20 10.37
CA ILE A 426 22.45 14.45 10.34
C ILE A 426 21.19 14.28 9.48
N ALA A 427 21.31 13.68 8.30
CA ALA A 427 20.17 13.44 7.42
C ALA A 427 19.10 12.58 8.09
N ASN A 428 19.46 11.41 8.66
CA ASN A 428 18.50 10.57 9.38
C ASN A 428 17.96 11.24 10.64
N GLY A 429 18.76 12.05 11.34
CA GLY A 429 18.29 12.84 12.47
C GLY A 429 17.20 13.84 12.07
N LEU A 430 17.40 14.56 10.96
CA LEU A 430 16.40 15.50 10.42
C LEU A 430 15.15 14.78 9.94
N ILE A 431 15.28 13.65 9.23
CA ILE A 431 14.14 12.86 8.76
C ILE A 431 13.33 12.30 9.93
N PHE A 432 14.00 11.83 10.98
CA PHE A 432 13.33 11.43 12.21
C PHE A 432 12.50 12.58 12.80
N ILE A 433 13.07 13.79 12.89
CA ILE A 433 12.37 14.98 13.38
C ILE A 433 11.18 15.32 12.48
N ILE A 434 11.32 15.30 11.15
CA ILE A 434 10.23 15.50 10.20
C ILE A 434 9.10 14.49 10.47
N GLY A 435 9.44 13.21 10.62
CA GLY A 435 8.47 12.17 10.94
C GLY A 435 7.70 12.44 12.24
N MET A 436 8.40 12.88 13.29
CA MET A 436 7.75 13.21 14.57
C MET A 436 6.87 14.45 14.48
N ILE A 437 7.28 15.47 13.71
CA ILE A 437 6.48 16.68 13.47
C ILE A 437 5.19 16.32 12.70
N VAL A 438 5.32 15.50 11.66
CA VAL A 438 4.17 15.03 10.87
C VAL A 438 3.24 14.16 11.72
N LEU A 439 3.78 13.30 12.58
CA LEU A 439 3.00 12.50 13.52
C LEU A 439 2.20 13.39 14.49
N VAL A 440 2.88 14.24 15.26
CA VAL A 440 2.21 15.03 16.30
C VAL A 440 1.32 16.12 15.71
N GLY A 441 1.87 16.94 14.81
CA GLY A 441 1.15 18.06 14.20
C GLY A 441 0.04 17.59 13.28
N GLY A 442 0.30 16.54 12.48
CA GLY A 442 -0.69 15.97 11.59
C GLY A 442 -1.84 15.30 12.33
N THR A 443 -1.56 14.49 13.36
CA THR A 443 -2.64 13.85 14.14
C THR A 443 -3.47 14.88 14.89
N TYR A 444 -2.84 15.92 15.47
CA TYR A 444 -3.58 17.03 16.07
C TYR A 444 -4.50 17.71 15.05
N ALA A 445 -3.96 18.07 13.88
CA ALA A 445 -4.70 18.76 12.84
C ALA A 445 -5.87 17.93 12.31
N SER A 446 -5.67 16.63 12.02
CA SER A 446 -6.76 15.77 11.57
C SER A 446 -7.87 15.67 12.61
N ILE A 447 -7.54 15.55 13.90
CA ILE A 447 -8.54 15.47 14.97
C ILE A 447 -9.29 16.79 15.12
N ASP A 448 -8.56 17.91 15.15
CA ASP A 448 -9.13 19.25 15.29
C ASP A 448 -10.10 19.57 14.15
N ASP A 449 -9.69 19.31 12.91
CA ASP A 449 -10.50 19.56 11.72
C ASP A 449 -11.76 18.69 11.65
N ILE A 450 -11.63 17.39 11.96
CA ILE A 450 -12.78 16.49 12.07
C ILE A 450 -13.79 17.01 13.10
N ILE A 451 -13.31 17.45 14.28
CA ILE A 451 -14.17 18.01 15.33
C ILE A 451 -14.85 19.30 14.87
N LEU A 452 -14.10 20.22 14.24
CA LEU A 452 -14.62 21.51 13.78
C LEU A 452 -15.68 21.32 12.70
N LYS A 453 -15.40 20.50 11.68
CA LYS A 453 -16.35 20.17 10.61
C LYS A 453 -17.66 19.61 11.16
N PHE A 454 -17.58 18.63 12.07
CA PHE A 454 -18.79 18.07 12.71
C PHE A 454 -19.55 19.09 13.56
N ARG A 455 -18.86 20.01 14.26
CA ARG A 455 -19.52 21.05 15.09
C ARG A 455 -20.21 22.11 14.25
N HIS A 456 -19.62 22.51 13.14
CA HIS A 456 -20.18 23.54 12.26
C HIS A 456 -21.27 23.01 11.33
N GLY A 457 -21.45 21.69 11.23
CA GLY A 457 -22.40 21.08 10.30
C GLY A 457 -22.00 21.29 8.85
N GLU A 458 -20.72 21.56 8.58
CA GLU A 458 -20.16 21.72 7.24
C GLU A 458 -20.07 20.39 6.48
N VAL A 459 -20.33 19.29 7.19
CA VAL A 459 -20.16 17.93 6.72
C VAL A 459 -21.32 17.04 7.11
N ARG A 460 -21.53 15.99 6.30
CA ARG A 460 -22.53 14.97 6.59
C ARG A 460 -22.25 14.25 7.91
N GLY A 461 -23.30 13.85 8.61
CA GLY A 461 -23.19 13.01 9.80
C GLY A 461 -22.69 11.59 9.50
N VAL A 462 -22.19 10.91 10.53
CA VAL A 462 -21.74 9.51 10.45
C VAL A 462 -22.91 8.59 10.08
N PHE A 463 -22.76 7.76 9.04
CA PHE A 463 -23.82 6.90 8.48
C PHE A 463 -25.10 7.65 8.05
N THR A 464 -24.97 8.87 7.53
CA THR A 464 -26.11 9.63 6.98
C THR A 464 -26.19 9.52 5.46
N CYS A 465 -27.38 9.72 4.90
CA CYS A 465 -27.62 9.63 3.45
C CYS A 465 -27.21 10.86 2.63
N GLU A 466 -26.74 11.91 3.28
CA GLU A 466 -26.29 13.12 2.58
C GLU A 466 -25.10 12.81 1.65
N PRO A 467 -25.02 13.47 0.49
CA PRO A 467 -23.86 13.34 -0.40
C PRO A 467 -22.56 13.70 0.33
N ILE A 468 -21.47 13.04 -0.04
CA ILE A 468 -20.13 13.42 0.42
C ILE A 468 -19.72 14.68 -0.37
N ALA A 469 -19.42 15.75 0.37
CA ALA A 469 -19.00 17.05 -0.18
C ALA A 469 -17.50 17.09 -0.50
#